data_AF-A0A7R9JC45-F1
#
_entry.id   AF-A0A7R9JC45-F1
#
_cell.length_a   1.000
_cell.length_b   1.000
_cell.length_c   1.000
_cell.angle_alpha   90.00
_cell.angle_beta   90.00
_cell.angle_gamma   90.00
#
_symmetry.space_group_name_H-M   'P 1'
#
loop_
_entity.id
_entity.type
_entity.pdbx_description
1 polymer ?
#
loop_
_entity_poly.entity_id
_entity_poly.type
_entity_poly.pdbx_seq_one_letter_code
_entity_poly.pdbx_strand_id
1 'polypeptide(L)'
;MYIYNDRAVHLPEGYIYFDLFNQNSGSNTARLISPTVTASSDEQQLCFNFWFAAFGAGDSVELRVMRQDNSSNVEDPIEKLWVLDAKDMDTTRPKWTPAQVTVDANTDFRILLEGQATNGGFAVDDLTFSSGSCTTRPERAIVVNQDVI
;
A
#
# COMPACT_ATOMS: atom_id res chain seq x y z
N MET A 1 5.28 -6.01 16.28
CA MET A 1 5.80 -6.00 14.89
C MET A 1 7.27 -5.66 14.97
N TYR A 2 8.14 -6.66 14.83
CA TYR A 2 9.59 -6.46 14.90
C TYR A 2 10.07 -6.07 13.50
N ILE A 3 10.55 -4.84 13.34
CA ILE A 3 11.25 -4.39 12.14
C ILE A 3 12.71 -4.79 12.33
N TYR A 4 13.19 -5.77 11.56
CA TYR A 4 14.61 -6.09 11.52
C TYR A 4 15.33 -5.12 10.57
N ASN A 5 16.05 -4.21 11.21
CA ASN A 5 17.22 -3.42 10.83
C ASN A 5 17.24 -2.43 9.64
N ASP A 6 17.66 -1.24 10.08
CA ASP A 6 18.33 -0.08 9.50
C ASP A 6 19.32 -0.31 8.33
N ARG A 7 19.49 0.80 7.61
CA ARG A 7 20.09 1.15 6.33
C ARG A 7 21.44 0.56 5.93
N ALA A 8 21.61 0.64 4.60
CA ALA A 8 22.85 0.80 3.84
C ALA A 8 23.78 -0.42 3.80
N VAL A 9 24.17 -0.75 2.57
CA VAL A 9 25.13 -1.81 2.22
C VAL A 9 24.54 -3.23 2.25
N HIS A 10 23.80 -3.55 1.19
CA HIS A 10 23.91 -4.82 0.46
C HIS A 10 23.71 -6.14 1.23
N LEU A 11 22.57 -6.36 1.92
CA LEU A 11 22.19 -7.67 2.48
C LEU A 11 20.64 -7.85 2.51
N PRO A 12 20.13 -9.04 2.91
CA PRO A 12 19.47 -10.10 2.14
C PRO A 12 17.96 -9.85 1.82
N GLU A 13 17.45 -10.51 0.78
CA GLU A 13 16.03 -10.47 0.32
C GLU A 13 15.03 -10.60 1.48
N GLY A 14 14.43 -9.49 1.89
CA GLY A 14 13.57 -9.42 3.06
C GLY A 14 12.33 -8.61 2.76
N TYR A 15 11.16 -9.23 2.89
CA TYR A 15 9.88 -8.60 2.59
C TYR A 15 9.03 -8.43 3.86
N ILE A 16 8.08 -7.51 3.78
CA ILE A 16 7.02 -7.36 4.78
C ILE A 16 5.93 -8.37 4.46
N TYR A 17 5.49 -9.13 5.47
CA TYR A 17 4.48 -10.16 5.31
C TYR A 17 3.24 -9.84 6.12
N PHE A 18 2.12 -9.60 5.43
CA PHE A 18 0.80 -9.45 6.04
C PHE A 18 0.16 -10.83 6.14
N ASP A 19 0.35 -11.48 7.29
CA ASP A 19 -0.33 -12.74 7.61
C ASP A 19 -1.74 -12.45 8.13
N LEU A 20 -2.75 -12.68 7.28
CA LEU A 20 -4.15 -12.40 7.55
C LEU A 20 -4.98 -13.69 7.62
N PHE A 21 -4.34 -14.83 7.92
CA PHE A 21 -4.98 -16.11 8.15
C PHE A 21 -5.65 -16.15 9.55
N ASN A 22 -6.93 -15.77 9.63
CA ASN A 22 -7.72 -16.04 10.84
C ASN A 22 -9.20 -16.27 10.49
N GLN A 23 -9.63 -17.53 10.63
CA GLN A 23 -10.98 -17.99 10.28
C GLN A 23 -12.06 -17.55 11.28
N ASN A 24 -11.69 -17.01 12.44
CA ASN A 24 -12.64 -16.73 13.53
C ASN A 24 -13.26 -15.32 13.48
N SER A 25 -12.78 -14.43 12.60
CA SER A 25 -13.13 -13.00 12.60
C SER A 25 -13.69 -12.47 11.26
N GLY A 26 -13.95 -13.34 10.28
CA GLY A 26 -14.40 -12.91 8.96
C GLY A 26 -13.26 -12.28 8.18
N SER A 27 -13.10 -10.95 8.26
CA SER A 27 -12.11 -10.16 7.50
C SER A 27 -11.07 -9.52 8.43
N ASN A 28 -9.81 -9.90 8.28
CA ASN A 28 -8.69 -9.39 9.08
C ASN A 28 -8.00 -8.24 8.35
N THR A 29 -7.52 -7.25 9.10
CA THR A 29 -6.87 -6.05 8.53
C THR A 29 -5.53 -5.80 9.23
N ALA A 30 -4.49 -5.51 8.46
CA ALA A 30 -3.20 -5.06 8.95
C ALA A 30 -2.77 -3.81 8.19
N ARG A 31 -2.14 -2.87 8.90
CA ARG A 31 -1.74 -1.58 8.32
C ARG A 31 -0.30 -1.26 8.67
N LEU A 32 0.47 -0.90 7.67
CA LEU A 32 1.79 -0.28 7.79
C LEU A 32 1.64 1.23 7.55
N ILE A 33 2.21 2.03 8.45
CA ILE A 33 2.17 3.49 8.37
C ILE A 33 3.59 4.00 8.21
N SER A 34 3.84 4.82 7.19
CA SER A 34 5.16 5.41 6.95
C SER A 34 5.49 6.47 8.02
N PRO A 35 6.77 6.82 8.18
CA PRO A 35 7.15 8.11 8.73
C PRO A 35 6.49 9.26 7.95
N THR A 36 6.45 10.44 8.55
CA THR A 36 6.03 11.65 7.85
C THR A 36 6.98 11.94 6.69
N VAL A 37 6.42 12.10 5.50
CA VAL A 37 7.08 12.65 4.32
C VAL A 37 6.82 14.15 4.32
N THR A 38 7.89 14.94 4.32
CA THR A 38 7.82 16.40 4.33
C THR A 38 7.58 16.93 2.92
N ALA A 39 6.65 17.86 2.76
CA ALA A 39 6.38 18.51 1.49
C ALA A 39 7.58 19.33 1.00
N SER A 40 7.77 19.39 -0.31
CA SER A 40 8.80 20.18 -0.98
C SER A 40 8.16 21.15 -1.97
N SER A 41 8.66 22.39 -2.04
CA SER A 41 8.21 23.37 -3.04
C SER A 41 8.48 22.94 -4.47
N ASP A 42 9.52 22.11 -4.66
CA ASP A 42 10.05 21.74 -5.97
C ASP A 42 9.43 20.43 -6.49
N GLU A 43 8.78 19.65 -5.62
CA GLU A 43 8.20 18.34 -5.91
C GLU A 43 6.78 18.24 -5.36
N GLN A 44 5.80 18.74 -6.12
CA GLN A 44 4.38 18.71 -5.76
C GLN A 44 3.73 17.34 -5.99
N GLN A 45 4.36 16.49 -6.82
CA GLN A 45 3.89 15.14 -7.12
C GLN A 45 5.04 14.15 -6.96
N LEU A 46 4.74 13.05 -6.29
CA LEU A 46 5.64 11.92 -6.14
C LEU A 46 4.97 10.66 -6.69
N CYS A 47 5.76 9.74 -7.21
CA CYS A 47 5.31 8.42 -7.58
C CYS A 47 5.77 7.44 -6.51
N PHE A 48 4.81 6.88 -5.77
CA PHE A 48 5.04 5.81 -4.81
C PHE A 48 5.06 4.47 -5.54
N ASN A 49 6.16 3.74 -5.43
CA ASN A 49 6.38 2.44 -6.08
C ASN A 49 6.62 1.36 -5.03
N PHE A 50 6.13 0.16 -5.28
CA PHE A 50 6.37 -1.01 -4.45
C PHE A 50 6.15 -2.29 -5.24
N TRP A 51 6.60 -3.42 -4.71
CA TRP A 51 6.29 -4.74 -5.22
C TRP A 51 5.39 -5.47 -4.24
N PHE A 52 4.47 -6.27 -4.77
CA PHE A 52 3.62 -7.12 -3.94
C PHE A 52 3.40 -8.50 -4.55
N ALA A 53 3.14 -9.49 -3.70
CA ALA A 53 2.65 -10.81 -4.09
C ALA A 53 1.47 -11.19 -3.19
N ALA A 54 0.31 -11.48 -3.79
CA ALA A 54 -0.87 -11.95 -3.08
C ALA A 54 -0.84 -13.46 -2.91
N PHE A 55 -1.30 -13.96 -1.77
CA PHE A 55 -1.43 -15.39 -1.47
C PHE A 55 -2.70 -15.68 -0.67
N GLY A 56 -3.11 -16.95 -0.63
CA GLY A 56 -4.30 -17.41 0.08
C GLY A 56 -5.51 -17.67 -0.83
N ALA A 57 -6.67 -17.92 -0.23
CA ALA A 57 -7.86 -18.39 -0.94
C ALA A 57 -9.16 -17.83 -0.34
N GLY A 58 -9.12 -16.58 0.12
CA GLY A 58 -10.27 -15.88 0.71
C GLY A 58 -11.13 -15.15 -0.33
N ASP A 59 -12.42 -15.01 -0.04
CA ASP A 59 -13.37 -14.25 -0.88
C ASP A 59 -13.17 -12.72 -0.82
N SER A 60 -12.46 -12.23 0.20
CA SER A 60 -12.04 -10.84 0.33
C SER A 60 -10.53 -10.82 0.54
N VAL A 61 -9.82 -10.19 -0.40
CA VAL A 61 -8.36 -10.04 -0.39
C VAL A 61 -8.05 -8.71 -1.07
N GLU A 62 -7.84 -7.65 -0.28
CA GLU A 62 -7.65 -6.30 -0.79
C GLU A 62 -6.37 -5.66 -0.22
N LEU A 63 -5.59 -5.02 -1.09
CA LEU A 63 -4.45 -4.18 -0.70
C LEU A 63 -4.77 -2.73 -1.07
N ARG A 64 -4.48 -1.79 -0.16
CA ARG A 64 -4.80 -0.37 -0.31
C ARG A 64 -3.58 0.49 -0.05
N VAL A 65 -3.36 1.51 -0.88
CA VAL A 65 -2.48 2.64 -0.57
C VAL A 65 -3.35 3.85 -0.30
N MET A 66 -3.17 4.44 0.87
CA MET A 66 -3.87 5.64 1.30
C MET A 66 -2.88 6.71 1.72
N ARG A 67 -3.29 7.96 1.58
CA ARG A 67 -2.56 9.15 2.03
C ARG A 67 -3.33 9.80 3.16
N GLN A 68 -2.60 10.21 4.19
CA GLN A 68 -3.16 11.01 5.28
C GLN A 68 -2.26 12.22 5.50
N ASP A 69 -2.85 13.40 5.58
CA ASP A 69 -2.13 14.60 5.98
C ASP A 69 -1.58 14.45 7.40
N ASN A 70 -0.39 15.00 7.64
CA ASN A 70 0.22 15.05 8.96
C ASN A 70 -0.06 16.41 9.61
N SER A 71 -1.33 16.79 9.73
CA SER A 71 -1.72 18.00 10.46
C SER A 71 -1.95 17.72 11.95
N SER A 72 -2.13 18.78 12.75
CA SER A 72 -2.45 18.66 14.18
C SER A 72 -3.90 18.20 14.44
N ASN A 73 -4.73 18.09 13.39
CA ASN A 73 -6.12 17.68 13.51
C ASN A 73 -6.25 16.16 13.39
N VAL A 74 -6.81 15.54 14.43
CA VAL A 74 -7.03 14.09 14.51
C VAL A 74 -8.06 13.59 13.48
N GLU A 75 -8.78 14.49 12.82
CA GLU A 75 -9.87 14.20 11.86
C GLU A 75 -9.45 14.33 10.38
N ASP A 76 -8.16 14.47 10.08
CA ASP A 76 -7.73 14.61 8.68
C ASP A 76 -8.21 13.40 7.84
N PRO A 77 -8.88 13.67 6.70
CA PRO A 77 -9.46 12.63 5.88
C PRO A 77 -8.35 11.73 5.32
N ILE A 78 -8.58 10.42 5.35
CA ILE A 78 -7.72 9.44 4.70
C ILE A 78 -8.15 9.35 3.24
N GLU A 79 -7.29 9.81 2.34
CA GLU A 79 -7.49 9.72 0.90
C GLU A 79 -7.08 8.33 0.39
N LYS A 80 -7.94 7.67 -0.37
CA LYS A 80 -7.60 6.41 -1.05
C LYS A 80 -6.98 6.72 -2.40
N LEU A 81 -5.75 6.29 -2.61
CA LEU A 81 -5.02 6.52 -3.85
C LEU A 81 -5.02 5.30 -4.77
N TRP A 82 -4.95 4.11 -4.18
CA TRP A 82 -4.81 2.84 -4.89
C TRP A 82 -5.55 1.75 -4.13
N VAL A 83 -6.36 0.95 -4.82
CA VAL A 83 -7.12 -0.15 -4.22
C VAL A 83 -7.14 -1.34 -5.14
N LEU A 84 -6.59 -2.47 -4.71
CA LEU A 84 -6.52 -3.69 -5.49
C LEU A 84 -7.26 -4.85 -4.82
N ASP A 85 -8.35 -5.29 -5.43
CA ASP A 85 -8.98 -6.58 -5.13
C ASP A 85 -8.17 -7.71 -5.79
N ALA A 86 -7.55 -8.59 -5.01
CA ALA A 86 -6.71 -9.68 -5.47
C ALA A 86 -7.43 -11.03 -5.56
N LYS A 87 -8.75 -11.09 -5.36
CA LYS A 87 -9.50 -12.37 -5.37
C LYS A 87 -9.33 -13.18 -6.66
N ASP A 88 -9.20 -12.49 -7.80
CA ASP A 88 -9.09 -13.11 -9.12
C ASP A 88 -7.62 -13.36 -9.55
N MET A 89 -6.65 -13.10 -8.67
CA MET A 89 -5.24 -13.39 -8.95
C MET A 89 -4.92 -14.88 -8.71
N ASP A 90 -3.99 -15.43 -9.48
CA ASP A 90 -3.44 -16.77 -9.20
C ASP A 90 -2.56 -16.72 -7.94
N THR A 91 -3.16 -17.07 -6.81
CA THR A 91 -2.51 -17.13 -5.49
C THR A 91 -1.86 -18.48 -5.20
N THR A 92 -2.03 -19.50 -6.07
CA THR A 92 -1.38 -20.81 -5.91
C THR A 92 0.11 -20.73 -6.25
N ARG A 93 0.47 -19.77 -7.09
CA ARG A 93 1.85 -19.44 -7.45
C ARG A 93 2.01 -17.91 -7.36
N PRO A 94 2.13 -17.35 -6.14
CA PRO A 94 2.26 -15.91 -5.94
C PRO A 94 3.37 -15.33 -6.80
N LYS A 95 3.05 -14.32 -7.61
CA LYS A 95 4.00 -13.61 -8.45
C LYS A 95 4.18 -12.19 -7.94
N TRP A 96 5.45 -11.80 -7.81
CA TRP A 96 5.81 -10.41 -7.58
C TRP A 96 5.29 -9.55 -8.74
N THR A 97 4.44 -8.60 -8.38
CA THR A 97 3.79 -7.68 -9.29
C THR A 97 4.20 -6.26 -8.90
N PRO A 98 4.70 -5.45 -9.84
CA PRO A 98 5.02 -4.07 -9.54
C PRO A 98 3.72 -3.26 -9.41
N ALA A 99 3.70 -2.37 -8.44
CA ALA A 99 2.62 -1.42 -8.22
C ALA A 99 3.18 -0.01 -8.09
N GLN A 100 2.40 0.95 -8.56
CA GLN A 100 2.73 2.36 -8.40
C GLN A 100 1.49 3.24 -8.42
N VAL A 101 1.57 4.39 -7.75
CA VAL A 101 0.51 5.39 -7.72
C VAL A 101 1.09 6.79 -7.53
N THR A 102 0.47 7.79 -8.14
CA THR A 102 0.81 9.19 -7.90
C THR A 102 0.29 9.62 -6.53
N VAL A 103 1.12 10.35 -5.79
CA VAL A 103 0.83 10.91 -4.48
C VAL A 103 1.02 12.42 -4.56
N ASP A 104 0.02 13.16 -4.09
CA ASP A 104 0.14 14.61 -3.92
C ASP A 104 1.07 14.93 -2.72
N ALA A 105 2.05 15.81 -2.95
CA ALA A 105 3.07 16.15 -1.96
C ALA A 105 3.06 17.65 -1.59
N ASN A 106 1.88 18.30 -1.69
CA ASN A 106 1.73 19.73 -1.36
C ASN A 106 1.74 20.02 0.16
N THR A 107 1.47 19.01 0.98
CA THR A 107 1.45 19.07 2.44
C THR A 107 2.20 17.88 3.03
N ASP A 108 2.73 18.02 4.26
CA ASP A 108 3.34 16.90 4.98
C ASP A 108 2.33 15.77 5.12
N PHE A 109 2.74 14.54 4.81
CA PHE A 109 1.81 13.41 4.74
C PHE A 109 2.43 12.10 5.22
N ARG A 110 1.59 11.08 5.39
CA ARG A 110 1.99 9.69 5.60
C ARG A 110 1.30 8.80 4.58
N ILE A 111 1.98 7.72 4.20
CA ILE A 111 1.41 6.62 3.44
C ILE A 111 0.96 5.52 4.40
N LEU A 112 -0.26 5.05 4.19
CA LEU A 112 -0.86 3.95 4.89
C LEU A 112 -1.04 2.82 3.87
N LEU A 113 -0.26 1.75 4.02
CA LEU A 113 -0.40 0.53 3.24
C LEU A 113 -1.21 -0.47 4.07
N GLU A 114 -2.42 -0.81 3.62
CA GLU A 114 -3.34 -1.67 4.35
C GLU A 114 -3.67 -2.92 3.55
N GLY A 115 -3.44 -4.08 4.16
CA GLY A 115 -3.93 -5.36 3.66
C GLY A 115 -5.16 -5.79 4.44
N GLN A 116 -6.16 -6.26 3.72
CA GLN A 116 -7.36 -6.87 4.26
C GLN A 116 -7.57 -8.23 3.61
N ALA A 117 -7.77 -9.29 4.40
CA ALA A 117 -8.10 -10.59 3.85
C ALA A 117 -8.92 -11.44 4.82
N THR A 118 -9.76 -12.31 4.26
CA THR A 118 -10.47 -13.35 5.04
C THR A 118 -9.60 -14.60 5.23
N ASN A 119 -8.81 -14.96 4.21
CA ASN A 119 -7.94 -16.12 4.23
C ASN A 119 -6.76 -15.91 3.25
N GLY A 120 -5.60 -15.48 3.75
CA GLY A 120 -4.47 -15.15 2.90
C GLY A 120 -3.68 -13.95 3.39
N GLY A 121 -3.23 -13.15 2.43
CA GLY A 121 -2.52 -11.92 2.70
C GLY A 121 -1.61 -11.48 1.56
N PHE A 122 -0.62 -10.69 1.91
CA PHE A 122 0.29 -10.06 0.95
C PHE A 122 1.73 -10.08 1.46
N ALA A 123 2.67 -10.37 0.56
CA ALA A 123 4.06 -10.02 0.73
C ALA A 123 4.31 -8.69 0.00
N VAL A 124 5.06 -7.77 0.61
CA VAL A 124 5.35 -6.44 0.06
C VAL A 124 6.82 -6.14 0.22
N ASP A 125 7.44 -5.59 -0.81
CA ASP A 125 8.86 -5.21 -0.81
C ASP A 125 9.12 -3.94 -1.65
N ASP A 126 10.34 -3.40 -1.56
CA ASP A 126 10.86 -2.32 -2.40
C ASP A 126 9.99 -1.05 -2.41
N LEU A 127 9.49 -0.64 -1.24
CA LEU A 127 8.69 0.58 -1.07
C LEU A 127 9.57 1.82 -1.25
N THR A 128 9.32 2.59 -2.32
CA THR A 128 10.14 3.75 -2.69
C THR A 128 9.30 4.90 -3.23
N PHE A 129 9.87 6.11 -3.20
CA PHE A 129 9.34 7.27 -3.91
C PHE A 129 10.29 7.68 -5.03
N SER A 130 9.72 8.13 -6.14
CA SER A 130 10.41 8.77 -7.25
C SER A 130 9.74 10.09 -7.59
N SER A 131 10.50 11.06 -8.07
CA SER A 131 10.00 12.40 -8.39
C SER A 131 9.01 12.37 -9.57
N GLY A 132 7.96 13.19 -9.49
CA GLY A 132 6.96 13.36 -10.54
C GLY A 132 5.79 12.38 -10.44
N SER A 133 4.80 12.56 -11.31
CA SER A 133 3.64 11.67 -11.40
C SER A 133 3.92 10.41 -12.24
N CYS A 134 3.08 9.41 -12.05
CA CYS A 134 3.15 8.16 -12.78
C CYS A 134 1.78 7.54 -13.00
N THR A 135 1.65 6.73 -14.05
CA THR A 135 0.43 5.96 -14.33
C THR A 135 0.23 4.91 -13.25
N THR A 136 -0.98 4.83 -12.68
CA THR A 136 -1.33 3.82 -11.68
C THR A 136 -1.12 2.41 -12.23
N ARG A 137 -0.42 1.56 -11.48
CA ARG A 137 -0.23 0.13 -11.82
C ARG A 137 -0.58 -0.77 -10.64
N PRO A 138 -1.25 -1.91 -10.87
CA PRO A 138 -1.92 -2.27 -12.13
C PRO A 138 -3.12 -1.34 -12.41
N GLU A 139 -3.59 -1.26 -13.64
CA GLU A 139 -4.69 -0.36 -14.03
C GLU A 139 -5.97 -0.59 -13.23
N ARG A 140 -6.26 -1.86 -12.91
CA ARG A 140 -7.39 -2.27 -12.08
C ARG A 140 -7.34 -1.75 -10.63
N ALA A 141 -6.25 -1.09 -10.24
CA ALA A 141 -6.08 -0.49 -8.93
C ALA A 141 -6.43 1.01 -8.86
N ILE A 142 -6.81 1.61 -10.00
CA ILE A 142 -7.28 3.00 -10.06
C ILE A 142 -8.53 3.12 -9.18
N VAL A 143 -8.48 4.06 -8.24
CA VAL A 143 -9.66 4.44 -7.46
C VAL A 143 -10.58 5.24 -8.35
N VAL A 144 -11.68 4.62 -8.77
CA VAL A 144 -12.77 5.34 -9.41
C VAL A 144 -13.54 6.03 -8.30
N ASN A 145 -13.42 7.35 -8.19
CA ASN A 145 -14.32 8.11 -7.33
C ASN A 145 -15.74 7.81 -7.80
N GLN A 146 -16.53 7.14 -6.95
CA GLN A 146 -17.96 7.10 -7.12
C GLN A 146 -18.49 8.49 -6.78
N ASP A 147 -18.32 9.42 -7.71
CA ASP A 147 -19.00 10.71 -7.65
C ASP A 147 -20.51 10.43 -7.77
N VAL A 148 -21.16 10.51 -6.61
CA VAL A 148 -22.44 11.18 -6.35
C VAL A 148 -23.37 11.27 -7.57
N ILE A 149 -24.42 10.44 -7.57
CA ILE A 149 -25.67 10.73 -8.29
C ILE A 149 -26.40 11.85 -7.55
#